data_AF-A0AA37H1G8-F1
#
_entry.id   AF-A0AA37H1G8-F1
#
_cell.length_a   1.000
_cell.length_b   1.000
_cell.length_c   1.000
_cell.angle_alpha   90.00
_cell.angle_beta   90.00
_cell.angle_gamma   90.00
#
_symmetry.space_group_name_H-M   'P 1'
#
loop_
_entity.id
_entity.type
_entity.pdbx_description
1 polymer ?
#
loop_
_entity_poly.entity_id
_entity_poly.type
_entity_poly.pdbx_seq_one_letter_code
_entity_poly.pdbx_strand_id
1 'polypeptide(L)'
;MRVSQAPLSSTLAFLLGASLTQAQYLINELSFGYTGSISPNNDGHVPNFVLQGQPNQPEILSNKVILTPVAPGNQRGSIWSTQKVMHSNFIADIDFRANGPERAGGNLNIWLTNGGSADVGMSSAYTAPRFDGLVLVIDGHGGTGGMVRGFLNDRSTDYKAQSDISALAFGHCQYHYRNLGRPSQIKLRQTDRVFKVEIDGRLCFETDKFADLHNRLQSVNHQIGTVFRSVNQHGQQAENRHEETSQILDSLRQELRKLEKINDLEGRINGLEREIRAMRTDLNLQMKNTEHSLKGYMSDHHATLSSNIVKAAPGHGKLIVVIVGSQVVLVVGYLLYKRRKNSMPKKYL
;
A
#
# COMPACT_ATOMS: atom_id res chain seq x y z
N MET A 1 71.93 43.39 -16.73
CA MET A 1 70.93 44.44 -16.99
C MET A 1 69.59 43.76 -17.22
N ARG A 2 68.54 44.25 -16.56
CA ARG A 2 67.15 43.73 -16.43
C ARG A 2 66.92 42.58 -15.43
N VAL A 3 66.52 43.03 -14.25
CA VAL A 3 65.71 42.37 -13.23
C VAL A 3 64.29 42.19 -13.77
N SER A 4 63.63 41.06 -13.45
CA SER A 4 62.19 41.02 -13.29
C SER A 4 61.85 40.14 -12.09
N GLN A 5 61.18 40.76 -11.11
CA GLN A 5 60.58 40.12 -9.95
C GLN A 5 59.27 39.43 -10.36
N ALA A 6 58.93 38.30 -9.74
CA ALA A 6 57.77 38.21 -8.84
C ALA A 6 57.62 36.79 -8.26
N PRO A 7 57.07 36.64 -7.04
CA PRO A 7 56.96 35.40 -6.29
C PRO A 7 55.60 34.72 -6.52
N LEU A 8 55.43 33.47 -6.09
CA LEU A 8 54.30 33.02 -5.24
C LEU A 8 54.34 31.50 -5.03
N SER A 9 54.14 31.14 -3.76
CA SER A 9 53.65 29.88 -3.19
C SER A 9 52.80 29.00 -4.09
N SER A 10 52.84 27.67 -3.86
CA SER A 10 51.64 26.88 -3.51
C SER A 10 51.96 25.41 -3.19
N THR A 11 51.82 25.08 -1.89
CA THR A 11 51.15 23.88 -1.34
C THR A 11 51.07 22.61 -2.20
N LEU A 12 51.82 21.58 -1.80
CA LEU A 12 51.52 20.17 -2.09
C LEU A 12 50.39 19.71 -1.15
N ALA A 13 49.15 19.63 -1.65
CA ALA A 13 48.07 18.93 -0.96
C ALA A 13 48.00 17.49 -1.49
N PHE A 14 48.46 16.53 -0.68
CA PHE A 14 48.22 15.10 -0.92
C PHE A 14 46.73 14.80 -0.69
N LEU A 15 45.96 14.66 -1.78
CA LEU A 15 44.62 14.08 -1.73
C LEU A 15 44.73 12.56 -1.71
N LEU A 16 44.83 11.98 -0.51
CA LEU A 16 44.53 10.56 -0.28
C LEU A 16 43.00 10.40 -0.29
N GLY A 17 42.43 10.29 -1.47
CA GLY A 17 41.04 9.84 -1.65
C GLY A 17 40.95 8.35 -1.28
N ALA A 18 40.71 8.05 -0.02
CA ALA A 18 40.32 6.71 0.39
C ALA A 18 38.91 6.42 -0.16
N SER A 19 38.85 5.77 -1.32
CA SER A 19 37.63 5.11 -1.76
C SER A 19 37.34 3.99 -0.76
N LEU A 20 36.30 4.16 0.05
CA LEU A 20 35.72 3.07 0.83
C LEU A 20 35.19 2.03 -0.17
N THR A 21 36.00 1.02 -0.49
CA THR A 21 35.57 -0.13 -1.25
C THR A 21 34.65 -0.95 -0.35
N GLN A 22 33.34 -0.84 -0.54
CA GLN A 22 32.39 -1.78 0.05
C GLN A 22 32.68 -3.17 -0.52
N ALA A 23 32.84 -4.16 0.36
CA ALA A 23 32.97 -5.55 -0.06
C ALA A 23 31.68 -5.99 -0.76
N GLN A 24 31.77 -6.29 -2.05
CA GLN A 24 30.68 -6.88 -2.81
C GLN A 24 30.76 -8.39 -2.62
N TYR A 25 29.69 -8.99 -2.10
CA TYR A 25 29.55 -10.44 -2.02
C TYR A 25 28.42 -10.89 -2.94
N LEU A 26 28.60 -12.07 -3.54
CA LEU A 26 27.59 -12.68 -4.38
C LEU A 26 26.48 -13.29 -3.50
N ILE A 27 25.23 -12.99 -3.81
CA ILE A 27 24.08 -13.62 -3.17
C ILE A 27 23.68 -14.84 -4.00
N ASN A 28 24.24 -15.99 -3.66
CA ASN A 28 24.05 -17.24 -4.42
C ASN A 28 22.57 -17.62 -4.60
N GLU A 29 21.73 -17.33 -3.61
CA GLU A 29 20.30 -17.66 -3.67
C GLU A 29 19.49 -16.82 -4.67
N LEU A 30 20.02 -15.65 -5.04
CA LEU A 30 19.40 -14.72 -6.01
C LEU A 30 20.14 -14.71 -7.35
N SER A 31 21.08 -15.63 -7.55
CA SER A 31 21.99 -15.63 -8.70
C SER A 31 22.09 -17.01 -9.33
N PHE A 32 22.19 -17.06 -10.66
CA PHE A 32 22.48 -18.28 -11.41
C PHE A 32 23.44 -17.98 -12.57
N GLY A 33 24.12 -19.02 -13.09
CA GLY A 33 25.00 -18.90 -14.26
C GLY A 33 26.40 -18.30 -14.00
N TYR A 34 26.65 -17.74 -12.82
CA TYR A 34 27.95 -17.14 -12.46
C TYR A 34 29.12 -18.14 -12.38
N THR A 35 28.84 -19.43 -12.21
CA THR A 35 29.85 -20.51 -12.24
C THR A 35 30.03 -21.13 -13.62
N GLY A 36 29.31 -20.66 -14.64
CA GLY A 36 29.30 -21.24 -15.99
C GLY A 36 28.31 -22.39 -16.18
N SER A 37 27.66 -22.89 -15.12
CA SER A 37 26.55 -23.84 -15.21
C SER A 37 25.27 -23.25 -14.60
N ILE A 38 24.18 -23.28 -15.37
CA ILE A 38 22.84 -22.83 -14.96
C ILE A 38 22.04 -23.97 -14.33
N SER A 39 22.25 -25.21 -14.78
CA SER A 39 21.69 -26.42 -14.19
C SER A 39 22.84 -27.28 -13.66
N PRO A 40 23.28 -27.07 -12.40
CA PRO A 40 24.44 -27.76 -11.85
C PRO A 40 24.32 -29.29 -11.87
N ASN A 41 23.10 -29.80 -11.73
CA ASN A 41 22.79 -31.23 -11.71
C ASN A 41 22.41 -31.79 -13.09
N ASN A 42 22.35 -30.93 -14.13
CA ASN A 42 21.88 -31.28 -15.48
C ASN A 42 20.48 -31.95 -15.48
N ASP A 43 19.63 -31.55 -14.54
CA ASP A 43 18.26 -32.03 -14.31
C ASP A 43 17.21 -31.10 -14.95
N GLY A 44 17.66 -30.06 -15.66
CA GLY A 44 16.75 -29.04 -16.18
C GLY A 44 16.14 -28.18 -15.08
N HIS A 45 16.77 -28.08 -13.91
CA HIS A 45 16.36 -27.18 -12.83
C HIS A 45 17.39 -26.05 -12.62
N VAL A 46 16.87 -24.85 -12.31
CA VAL A 46 17.68 -23.69 -11.89
C VAL A 46 17.43 -23.48 -10.40
N PRO A 47 18.43 -23.74 -9.52
CA PRO A 47 18.25 -23.66 -8.07
C PRO A 47 17.74 -22.30 -7.61
N ASN A 48 16.70 -22.27 -6.76
CA ASN A 48 16.03 -21.05 -6.27
C ASN A 48 15.27 -20.25 -7.33
N PHE A 49 15.01 -20.81 -8.51
CA PHE A 49 14.21 -20.17 -9.54
C PHE A 49 13.07 -21.06 -10.01
N VAL A 50 11.94 -20.42 -10.33
CA VAL A 50 10.76 -21.06 -10.90
C VAL A 50 10.54 -20.50 -12.30
N LEU A 51 10.37 -21.41 -13.26
CA LEU A 51 10.12 -21.07 -14.65
C LEU A 51 8.64 -21.27 -14.97
N GLN A 52 8.09 -20.37 -15.76
CA GLN A 52 6.73 -20.44 -16.28
C GLN A 52 6.77 -20.13 -17.77
N GLY A 53 5.94 -20.81 -18.57
CA GLY A 53 5.89 -20.55 -20.00
C GLY A 53 4.56 -20.92 -20.63
N GLN A 54 4.24 -20.23 -21.72
CA GLN A 54 3.07 -20.49 -22.55
C GLN A 54 3.42 -20.21 -24.02
N PRO A 55 3.11 -21.12 -24.97
CA PRO A 55 2.51 -22.45 -24.76
C PRO A 55 3.47 -23.47 -24.13
N ASN A 56 4.79 -23.28 -24.31
CA ASN A 56 5.81 -24.19 -23.82
C ASN A 56 6.57 -23.55 -22.65
N GLN A 57 7.13 -24.38 -21.76
CA GLN A 57 8.05 -23.88 -20.74
C GLN A 57 9.38 -23.42 -21.38
N PRO A 58 10.10 -22.48 -20.75
CA PRO A 58 11.44 -22.10 -21.17
C PRO A 58 12.40 -23.29 -21.23
N GLU A 59 13.29 -23.31 -22.21
CA GLU A 59 14.30 -24.37 -22.33
C GLU A 59 15.50 -24.03 -21.45
N ILE A 60 15.93 -24.98 -20.62
CA ILE A 60 17.10 -24.84 -19.76
C ILE A 60 18.25 -25.62 -20.39
N LEU A 61 19.32 -24.90 -20.72
CA LEU A 61 20.58 -25.46 -21.22
C LEU A 61 21.67 -25.28 -20.16
N SER A 62 22.80 -25.96 -20.35
CA SER A 62 23.91 -25.92 -19.38
C SER A 62 24.39 -24.49 -19.10
N ASN A 63 24.40 -23.59 -20.08
CA ASN A 63 24.97 -22.25 -19.97
C ASN A 63 23.97 -21.10 -20.24
N LYS A 64 22.71 -21.39 -20.57
CA LYS A 64 21.69 -20.36 -20.84
C LYS A 64 20.28 -20.88 -20.61
N VAL A 65 19.36 -19.96 -20.32
CA VAL A 65 17.91 -20.20 -20.34
C VAL A 65 17.32 -19.54 -21.58
N ILE A 66 16.55 -20.28 -22.37
CA ILE A 66 15.82 -19.75 -23.52
C ILE A 66 14.39 -19.48 -23.08
N LEU A 67 14.07 -18.21 -22.79
CA LEU A 67 12.72 -17.80 -22.39
C LEU A 67 11.71 -17.93 -23.53
N THR A 68 12.10 -17.54 -24.73
CA THR A 68 11.27 -17.62 -25.94
C THR A 68 12.13 -18.04 -27.13
N PRO A 69 11.91 -19.24 -27.71
CA PRO A 69 12.60 -19.64 -28.93
C PRO A 69 12.13 -18.83 -30.13
N VAL A 70 12.91 -18.86 -31.22
CA VAL A 70 12.66 -18.04 -32.43
C VAL A 70 11.34 -18.44 -33.12
N ALA A 71 10.94 -19.70 -33.02
CA ALA A 71 9.68 -20.22 -33.54
C ALA A 71 9.13 -21.31 -32.61
N PRO A 72 7.80 -21.49 -32.52
CA PRO A 72 6.74 -20.66 -33.11
C PRO A 72 6.64 -19.26 -32.45
N GLY A 73 5.87 -18.34 -33.04
CA GLY A 73 5.66 -17.00 -32.45
C GLY A 73 4.75 -17.02 -31.21
N ASN A 74 4.49 -15.84 -30.63
CA ASN A 74 3.55 -15.64 -29.51
C ASN A 74 3.84 -16.43 -28.23
N GLN A 75 5.10 -16.71 -27.98
CA GLN A 75 5.53 -17.37 -26.74
C GLN A 75 5.76 -16.34 -25.63
N ARG A 76 5.47 -16.74 -24.40
CA ARG A 76 5.83 -16.01 -23.19
C ARG A 76 6.55 -16.96 -22.26
N GLY A 77 7.68 -16.52 -21.74
CA GLY A 77 8.43 -17.25 -20.73
C GLY A 77 8.85 -16.29 -19.63
N SER A 78 8.85 -16.77 -18.40
CA SER A 78 9.39 -16.06 -17.25
C SER A 78 10.22 -17.00 -16.40
N ILE A 79 11.17 -16.41 -15.68
CA ILE A 79 11.97 -17.06 -14.65
C ILE A 79 11.98 -16.12 -13.45
N TRP A 80 11.62 -16.63 -12.28
CA TRP A 80 11.46 -15.85 -11.06
C TRP A 80 12.25 -16.47 -9.92
N SER A 81 12.95 -15.65 -9.14
CA SER A 81 13.55 -16.09 -7.89
C SER A 81 12.46 -16.51 -6.90
N THR A 82 12.70 -17.60 -6.15
CA THR A 82 11.89 -18.00 -5.01
C THR A 82 12.22 -17.19 -3.75
N GLN A 83 13.38 -16.51 -3.74
CA GLN A 83 13.86 -15.69 -2.64
C GLN A 83 13.68 -14.19 -2.92
N LYS A 84 13.60 -13.41 -1.85
CA LYS A 84 13.46 -11.94 -1.89
C LYS A 84 14.79 -11.23 -1.70
N VAL A 85 14.95 -10.09 -2.38
CA VAL A 85 16.07 -9.17 -2.13
C VAL A 85 15.83 -8.47 -0.79
N MET A 86 16.70 -8.72 0.20
CA MET A 86 16.59 -8.14 1.54
C MET A 86 17.52 -6.92 1.77
N HIS A 87 18.38 -6.61 0.80
CA HIS A 87 19.36 -5.52 0.91
C HIS A 87 18.85 -4.24 0.25
N SER A 88 19.02 -3.10 0.93
CA SER A 88 18.70 -1.77 0.38
C SER A 88 19.63 -1.37 -0.75
N ASN A 89 20.90 -1.78 -0.65
CA ASN A 89 21.95 -1.53 -1.62
C ASN A 89 22.30 -2.86 -2.30
N PHE A 90 22.22 -2.90 -3.62
CA PHE A 90 22.54 -4.11 -4.37
C PHE A 90 23.02 -3.77 -5.78
N ILE A 91 23.73 -4.72 -6.37
CA ILE A 91 24.08 -4.72 -7.78
C ILE A 91 23.49 -5.99 -8.39
N ALA A 92 22.85 -5.86 -9.56
CA ALA A 92 22.38 -6.99 -10.33
C ALA A 92 22.93 -6.88 -11.76
N ASP A 93 23.65 -7.91 -12.17
CA ASP A 93 24.19 -8.05 -13.52
C ASP A 93 23.35 -9.10 -14.27
N ILE A 94 22.80 -8.71 -15.40
CA ILE A 94 21.93 -9.55 -16.23
C ILE A 94 22.49 -9.58 -17.65
N ASP A 95 23.02 -10.72 -18.03
CA ASP A 95 23.45 -10.99 -19.39
C ASP A 95 22.27 -11.55 -20.20
N PHE A 96 21.97 -10.94 -21.34
CA PHE A 96 20.90 -11.38 -22.22
C PHE A 96 21.32 -11.33 -23.68
N ARG A 97 20.60 -12.08 -24.53
CA ARG A 97 20.80 -12.04 -25.98
C ARG A 97 19.47 -12.23 -26.69
N ALA A 98 19.19 -11.37 -27.66
CA ALA A 98 18.07 -11.53 -28.58
C ALA A 98 18.57 -11.79 -29.99
N ASN A 99 18.12 -12.89 -30.61
CA ASN A 99 18.34 -13.17 -32.03
C ASN A 99 17.00 -13.38 -32.73
N GLY A 100 16.95 -13.07 -34.02
CA GLY A 100 15.78 -13.31 -34.85
C GLY A 100 15.68 -12.30 -35.99
N PRO A 101 14.54 -12.27 -36.69
CA PRO A 101 14.29 -11.30 -37.74
C PRO A 101 14.51 -9.85 -37.26
N GLU A 102 14.97 -8.99 -38.16
CA GLU A 102 15.31 -7.59 -37.85
C GLU A 102 14.11 -6.77 -37.35
N ARG A 103 12.90 -7.14 -37.78
CA ARG A 103 11.62 -6.57 -37.32
C ARG A 103 10.79 -7.55 -36.47
N ALA A 104 11.45 -8.45 -35.74
CA ALA A 104 10.76 -9.35 -34.83
C ALA A 104 10.15 -8.57 -33.66
N GLY A 105 8.90 -8.91 -33.32
CA GLY A 105 8.24 -8.38 -32.12
C GLY A 105 8.81 -8.96 -30.82
N GLY A 106 8.11 -8.68 -29.72
CA GLY A 106 8.47 -9.14 -28.38
C GLY A 106 9.35 -8.15 -27.62
N ASN A 107 9.49 -8.41 -26.33
CA ASN A 107 10.26 -7.61 -25.39
C ASN A 107 10.85 -8.51 -24.29
N LEU A 108 11.93 -8.04 -23.67
CA LEU A 108 12.46 -8.60 -22.44
C LEU A 108 12.08 -7.67 -21.30
N ASN A 109 11.60 -8.24 -20.19
CA ASN A 109 11.21 -7.47 -19.01
C ASN A 109 12.02 -8.00 -17.82
N ILE A 110 12.74 -7.12 -17.14
CA ILE A 110 13.49 -7.43 -15.92
C ILE A 110 12.74 -6.79 -14.76
N TRP A 111 12.24 -7.62 -13.86
CA TRP A 111 11.34 -7.20 -12.79
C TRP A 111 12.04 -7.21 -11.43
N LEU A 112 11.72 -6.19 -10.62
CA LEU A 112 11.98 -6.17 -9.19
C LEU A 112 10.68 -5.73 -8.51
N THR A 113 9.88 -6.69 -8.05
CA THR A 113 8.55 -6.45 -7.51
C THR A 113 8.34 -7.12 -6.16
N ASN A 114 7.42 -6.59 -5.37
CA ASN A 114 7.11 -7.11 -4.04
C ASN A 114 6.45 -8.51 -4.10
N GLY A 115 5.56 -8.73 -5.08
CA GLY A 115 4.81 -10.00 -5.24
C GLY A 115 5.37 -10.98 -6.28
N GLY A 116 6.44 -10.62 -7.00
CA GLY A 116 7.12 -11.53 -7.92
C GLY A 116 6.20 -12.19 -8.96
N SER A 117 6.32 -13.52 -9.09
CA SER A 117 5.53 -14.32 -10.03
C SER A 117 4.03 -14.35 -9.70
N ALA A 118 3.64 -14.18 -8.44
CA ALA A 118 2.23 -14.18 -8.04
C ALA A 118 1.50 -12.92 -8.53
N ASP A 119 2.17 -11.77 -8.54
CA ASP A 119 1.58 -10.50 -9.00
C ASP A 119 1.69 -10.33 -10.52
N VAL A 120 2.85 -10.69 -11.11
CA VAL A 120 3.16 -10.35 -12.52
C VAL A 120 3.13 -11.58 -13.44
N GLY A 121 3.54 -12.75 -12.95
CA GLY A 121 3.62 -13.99 -13.70
C GLY A 121 4.45 -13.88 -14.97
N MET A 122 3.82 -14.06 -16.13
CA MET A 122 4.43 -13.95 -17.46
C MET A 122 4.07 -12.65 -18.19
N SER A 123 3.58 -11.65 -17.46
CA SER A 123 3.19 -10.37 -18.04
C SER A 123 4.42 -9.52 -18.39
N SER A 124 4.29 -8.75 -19.46
CA SER A 124 5.19 -7.63 -19.77
C SER A 124 4.63 -6.33 -19.17
N ALA A 125 5.42 -5.25 -19.16
CA ALA A 125 4.92 -3.92 -18.75
C ALA A 125 3.67 -3.47 -19.54
N TYR A 126 3.44 -4.02 -20.73
CA TYR A 126 2.29 -3.74 -21.59
C TYR A 126 1.04 -4.55 -21.27
N THR A 127 1.17 -5.61 -20.47
CA THR A 127 0.08 -6.55 -20.19
C THR A 127 -0.13 -6.82 -18.72
N ALA A 128 0.81 -6.38 -17.88
CA ALA A 128 0.68 -6.38 -16.43
C ALA A 128 -0.42 -5.39 -16.02
N PRO A 129 -1.30 -5.76 -15.08
CA PRO A 129 -2.30 -4.85 -14.52
C PRO A 129 -1.61 -3.85 -13.56
N ARG A 130 -2.01 -3.82 -12.29
CA ARG A 130 -1.32 -3.07 -11.23
C ARG A 130 -0.21 -3.94 -10.64
N PHE A 131 0.98 -3.38 -10.46
CA PHE A 131 2.10 -4.03 -9.81
C PHE A 131 2.77 -3.09 -8.80
N ASP A 132 3.52 -3.65 -7.86
CA ASP A 132 4.29 -2.93 -6.84
C ASP A 132 5.79 -3.18 -7.07
N GLY A 133 6.50 -2.17 -7.57
CA GLY A 133 7.94 -2.20 -7.81
C GLY A 133 8.34 -1.63 -9.16
N LEU A 134 9.45 -2.16 -9.68
CA LEU A 134 10.16 -1.70 -10.86
C LEU A 134 10.14 -2.73 -11.98
N VAL A 135 10.06 -2.25 -13.21
CA VAL A 135 10.35 -3.04 -14.41
C VAL A 135 11.25 -2.28 -15.37
N LEU A 136 12.28 -2.97 -15.87
CA LEU A 136 13.02 -2.55 -17.05
C LEU A 136 12.53 -3.31 -18.27
N VAL A 137 12.25 -2.58 -19.34
CA VAL A 137 11.76 -3.12 -20.60
C VAL A 137 12.81 -2.89 -21.67
N ILE A 138 13.21 -3.96 -22.34
CA ILE A 138 14.05 -3.93 -23.54
C ILE A 138 13.16 -4.30 -24.71
N ASP A 139 12.90 -3.34 -25.59
CA ASP A 139 11.97 -3.52 -26.70
C ASP A 139 12.30 -2.67 -27.93
N GLY A 140 11.53 -2.89 -29.00
CA GLY A 140 11.70 -2.18 -30.27
C GLY A 140 11.04 -0.79 -30.32
N HIS A 141 10.69 -0.18 -29.18
CA HIS A 141 9.99 1.10 -29.18
C HIS A 141 10.86 2.21 -29.82
N GLY A 142 10.22 3.20 -30.44
CA GLY A 142 10.91 4.38 -30.99
C GLY A 142 11.54 4.19 -32.38
N GLY A 143 11.35 3.04 -33.03
CA GLY A 143 11.72 2.80 -34.43
C GLY A 143 13.23 2.83 -34.73
N THR A 144 14.08 2.92 -33.70
CA THR A 144 15.52 3.22 -33.77
C THR A 144 16.36 2.05 -33.27
N GLY A 145 15.95 0.81 -33.62
CA GLY A 145 16.71 -0.42 -33.34
C GLY A 145 16.59 -0.97 -31.91
N GLY A 146 15.97 -0.23 -31.01
CA GLY A 146 15.54 -0.70 -29.69
C GLY A 146 15.85 0.27 -28.57
N MET A 147 15.23 0.08 -27.43
CA MET A 147 15.42 0.90 -26.24
C MET A 147 15.46 0.06 -24.97
N VAL A 148 16.08 0.63 -23.94
CA VAL A 148 15.91 0.21 -22.55
C VAL A 148 15.10 1.30 -21.84
N ARG A 149 14.02 0.92 -21.16
CA ARG A 149 13.11 1.84 -20.47
C ARG A 149 12.80 1.34 -19.07
N GLY A 150 12.82 2.24 -18.09
CA GLY A 150 12.45 1.95 -16.71
C GLY A 150 11.07 2.49 -16.35
N PHE A 151 10.28 1.66 -15.69
CA PHE A 151 8.94 2.00 -15.19
C PHE A 151 8.81 1.64 -13.71
N LEU A 152 7.97 2.41 -13.02
CA LEU A 152 7.63 2.23 -11.62
C LEU A 152 6.13 2.18 -11.43
N ASN A 153 5.70 1.39 -10.45
CA ASN A 153 4.32 1.36 -10.03
C ASN A 153 4.24 0.99 -8.56
N ASP A 154 3.36 1.63 -7.82
CA ASP A 154 3.03 1.40 -6.41
C ASP A 154 1.62 0.79 -6.28
N ARG A 155 1.18 0.08 -7.32
CA ARG A 155 -0.18 -0.42 -7.57
C ARG A 155 -1.22 0.67 -7.88
N SER A 156 -0.86 1.94 -7.97
CA SER A 156 -1.81 3.01 -8.33
C SER A 156 -2.29 2.92 -9.79
N THR A 157 -1.41 2.53 -10.71
CA THR A 157 -1.67 2.61 -12.15
C THR A 157 -1.92 1.23 -12.74
N ASP A 158 -3.02 1.06 -13.48
CA ASP A 158 -3.25 -0.15 -14.29
C ASP A 158 -2.56 0.04 -15.65
N TYR A 159 -1.43 -0.66 -15.84
CA TYR A 159 -0.61 -0.54 -17.05
C TYR A 159 -1.29 -1.17 -18.26
N LYS A 160 -1.97 -2.30 -18.08
CA LYS A 160 -2.74 -2.99 -19.13
C LYS A 160 -3.87 -2.12 -19.69
N ALA A 161 -4.42 -1.22 -18.87
CA ALA A 161 -5.46 -0.30 -19.30
C ALA A 161 -4.94 0.91 -20.11
N GLN A 162 -3.63 1.14 -20.14
CA GLN A 162 -3.04 2.27 -20.88
C GLN A 162 -2.89 1.92 -22.37
N SER A 163 -3.29 2.84 -23.24
CA SER A 163 -3.04 2.74 -24.69
C SER A 163 -1.56 2.93 -25.03
N ASP A 164 -0.85 3.74 -24.24
CA ASP A 164 0.58 3.96 -24.33
C ASP A 164 1.16 4.17 -22.93
N ILE A 165 2.15 3.36 -22.56
CA ILE A 165 2.85 3.47 -21.28
C ILE A 165 4.09 4.37 -21.37
N SER A 166 4.45 4.89 -22.56
CA SER A 166 5.73 5.57 -22.77
C SER A 166 5.92 6.81 -21.90
N ALA A 167 4.83 7.55 -21.62
CA ALA A 167 4.85 8.69 -20.71
C ALA A 167 5.09 8.31 -19.23
N LEU A 168 4.91 7.04 -18.86
CA LEU A 168 5.16 6.52 -17.50
C LEU A 168 6.63 6.15 -17.27
N ALA A 169 7.47 6.16 -18.32
CA ALA A 169 8.87 5.83 -18.18
C ALA A 169 9.59 6.91 -17.34
N PHE A 170 10.25 6.52 -16.27
CA PHE A 170 11.03 7.46 -15.45
C PHE A 170 12.45 7.68 -16.00
N GLY A 171 12.91 6.80 -16.89
CA GLY A 171 14.22 6.87 -17.52
C GLY A 171 14.31 5.92 -18.72
N HIS A 172 15.08 6.30 -19.73
CA HIS A 172 15.28 5.47 -20.92
C HIS A 172 16.56 5.81 -21.69
N CYS A 173 17.04 4.89 -22.50
CA CYS A 173 18.08 5.14 -23.51
C CYS A 173 17.85 4.29 -24.77
N GLN A 174 18.40 4.77 -25.89
CA GLN A 174 18.44 4.03 -27.14
C GLN A 174 19.51 2.94 -27.10
N TYR A 175 19.16 1.72 -27.47
CA TYR A 175 20.09 0.60 -27.51
C TYR A 175 19.65 -0.50 -28.48
N HIS A 176 20.49 -0.76 -29.48
CA HIS A 176 20.26 -1.83 -30.46
C HIS A 176 20.67 -3.16 -29.85
N TYR A 177 19.69 -3.97 -29.42
CA TYR A 177 19.95 -5.19 -28.62
C TYR A 177 19.89 -6.50 -29.42
N ARG A 178 19.40 -6.47 -30.66
CA ARG A 178 19.17 -7.67 -31.47
C ARG A 178 20.38 -7.99 -32.34
N ASN A 179 20.62 -9.29 -32.54
CA ASN A 179 21.57 -9.81 -33.52
C ASN A 179 23.03 -9.29 -33.36
N LEU A 180 23.43 -8.93 -32.14
CA LEU A 180 24.77 -8.39 -31.85
C LEU A 180 25.91 -9.42 -31.95
N GLY A 181 25.60 -10.71 -32.11
CA GLY A 181 26.58 -11.80 -32.11
C GLY A 181 27.15 -12.15 -30.72
N ARG A 182 26.95 -11.29 -29.72
CA ARG A 182 27.35 -11.46 -28.31
C ARG A 182 26.17 -11.20 -27.36
N PRO A 183 26.22 -11.67 -26.11
CA PRO A 183 25.33 -11.19 -25.06
C PRO A 183 25.58 -9.71 -24.76
N SER A 184 24.52 -9.01 -24.37
CA SER A 184 24.54 -7.67 -23.80
C SER A 184 24.39 -7.77 -22.29
N GLN A 185 25.07 -6.90 -21.54
CA GLN A 185 24.99 -6.87 -20.09
C GLN A 185 24.21 -5.65 -19.61
N ILE A 186 23.14 -5.87 -18.86
CA ILE A 186 22.49 -4.85 -18.05
C ILE A 186 23.07 -4.91 -16.65
N LYS A 187 23.54 -3.77 -16.16
CA LYS A 187 24.00 -3.60 -14.79
C LYS A 187 23.09 -2.63 -14.06
N LEU A 188 22.44 -3.13 -13.03
CA LEU A 188 21.58 -2.37 -12.13
C LEU A 188 22.33 -2.11 -10.85
N ARG A 189 22.35 -0.85 -10.42
CA ARG A 189 22.94 -0.49 -9.13
C ARG A 189 21.96 0.36 -8.35
N GLN A 190 21.50 -0.20 -7.24
CA GLN A 190 20.75 0.51 -6.22
C GLN A 190 21.69 0.88 -5.09
N THR A 191 21.70 2.16 -4.75
CA THR A 191 22.36 2.71 -3.56
C THR A 191 21.34 3.47 -2.72
N ASP A 192 21.71 3.93 -1.52
CA ASP A 192 20.85 4.74 -0.68
C ASP A 192 20.47 6.10 -1.31
N ARG A 193 21.15 6.50 -2.39
CA ARG A 193 20.97 7.80 -3.05
C ARG A 193 20.55 7.73 -4.51
N VAL A 194 21.01 6.71 -5.23
CA VAL A 194 20.90 6.65 -6.69
C VAL A 194 20.55 5.24 -7.12
N PHE A 195 19.56 5.15 -8.02
CA PHE A 195 19.34 4.00 -8.87
C PHE A 195 19.95 4.28 -10.25
N LYS A 196 20.82 3.39 -10.71
CA LYS A 196 21.58 3.53 -11.95
C LYS A 196 21.41 2.28 -12.82
N VAL A 197 21.21 2.50 -14.12
CA VAL A 197 21.15 1.46 -15.14
C VAL A 197 22.25 1.69 -16.16
N GLU A 198 23.06 0.66 -16.39
CA GLU A 198 24.10 0.64 -17.43
C GLU A 198 23.84 -0.50 -18.40
N ILE A 199 24.15 -0.29 -19.67
CA ILE A 199 24.09 -1.29 -20.74
C ILE A 199 25.46 -1.36 -21.41
N ASP A 200 26.07 -2.54 -21.43
CA ASP A 200 27.43 -2.79 -21.95
C ASP A 200 28.47 -1.79 -21.40
N GLY A 201 28.38 -1.48 -20.09
CA GLY A 201 29.30 -0.55 -19.42
C GLY A 201 29.07 0.93 -19.73
N ARG A 202 28.00 1.28 -20.46
CA ARG A 202 27.61 2.68 -20.72
C ARG A 202 26.41 3.05 -19.88
N LEU A 203 26.42 4.25 -19.29
CA LEU A 203 25.26 4.79 -18.59
C LEU A 203 24.07 4.88 -19.56
N CYS A 204 22.96 4.24 -19.18
CA CYS A 204 21.68 4.35 -19.88
C CYS A 204 20.86 5.48 -19.26
N PHE A 205 20.56 5.38 -17.97
CA PHE A 205 19.94 6.44 -17.18
C PHE A 205 20.21 6.21 -15.69
N GLU A 206 20.06 7.27 -14.90
CA GLU A 206 20.14 7.24 -13.44
C GLU A 206 19.11 8.20 -12.84
N THR A 207 18.71 7.93 -11.60
CA THR A 207 17.78 8.79 -10.87
C THR A 207 17.97 8.65 -9.38
N ASP A 208 17.79 9.77 -8.68
CA ASP A 208 17.82 9.91 -7.23
C ASP A 208 16.44 9.74 -6.58
N LYS A 209 15.37 9.69 -7.37
CA LYS A 209 13.97 9.57 -6.88
C LYS A 209 13.70 8.27 -6.13
N PHE A 210 14.52 7.24 -6.33
CA PHE A 210 14.42 5.95 -5.63
C PHE A 210 14.88 6.02 -4.17
N ALA A 211 15.84 6.89 -3.86
CA ALA A 211 16.31 7.11 -2.49
C ALA A 211 15.21 7.67 -1.60
N ASP A 212 14.38 8.58 -2.15
CA ASP A 212 13.26 9.17 -1.41
C ASP A 212 12.19 8.11 -1.07
N LEU A 213 11.95 7.14 -1.96
CA LEU A 213 10.99 6.06 -1.69
C LEU A 213 11.48 5.12 -0.58
N HIS A 214 12.79 4.82 -0.55
CA HIS A 214 13.40 4.03 0.51
C HIS A 214 13.38 4.75 1.86
N ASN A 215 13.70 6.05 1.88
CA ASN A 215 13.63 6.88 3.09
C ASN A 215 12.19 6.97 3.63
N ARG A 216 11.19 7.08 2.74
CA ARG A 216 9.76 7.09 3.11
C ARG A 216 9.30 5.74 3.67
N LEU A 217 9.70 4.61 3.07
CA LEU A 217 9.37 3.27 3.58
C LEU A 217 10.03 3.00 4.94
N GLN A 218 11.27 3.42 5.15
CA GLN A 218 11.92 3.32 6.46
C GLN A 218 11.25 4.21 7.52
N SER A 219 10.85 5.43 7.16
CA SER A 219 10.09 6.32 8.03
C SER A 219 8.72 5.73 8.42
N VAL A 220 8.03 5.06 7.49
CA VAL A 220 6.76 4.38 7.77
C VAL A 220 6.98 3.20 8.73
N ASN A 221 8.06 2.42 8.58
CA ASN A 221 8.40 1.36 9.53
C ASN A 221 8.66 1.90 10.95
N HIS A 222 9.31 3.06 11.07
CA HIS A 222 9.49 3.71 12.38
C HIS A 222 8.14 4.18 12.97
N GLN A 223 7.21 4.65 12.14
CA GLN A 223 5.87 5.05 12.58
C GLN A 223 5.04 3.84 13.04
N ILE A 224 5.14 2.69 12.36
CA ILE A 224 4.49 1.44 12.80
C ILE A 224 4.99 1.02 14.18
N GLY A 225 6.30 1.09 14.42
CA GLY A 225 6.87 0.79 15.75
C GLY A 225 6.41 1.76 16.85
N THR A 226 5.99 2.97 16.48
CA THR A 226 5.48 3.98 17.43
C THR A 226 3.98 3.77 17.68
N VAL A 227 3.20 3.44 16.64
CA VAL A 227 1.79 3.08 16.75
C VAL A 227 1.60 1.78 17.54
N PHE A 228 2.42 0.76 17.30
CA PHE A 228 2.35 -0.50 18.05
C PHE A 228 2.65 -0.31 19.55
N ARG A 229 3.64 0.53 19.88
CA ARG A 229 3.90 0.93 21.27
C ARG A 229 2.73 1.71 21.86
N SER A 230 2.14 2.64 21.12
CA SER A 230 0.97 3.40 21.58
C SER A 230 -0.27 2.51 21.81
N VAL A 231 -0.50 1.50 20.98
CA VAL A 231 -1.62 0.55 21.13
C VAL A 231 -1.41 -0.35 22.35
N ASN A 232 -0.20 -0.88 22.55
CA ASN A 232 0.11 -1.67 23.75
C ASN A 232 0.06 -0.82 25.03
N GLN A 233 0.48 0.43 24.96
CA GLN A 233 0.40 1.37 26.08
C GLN A 233 -1.06 1.75 26.42
N HIS A 234 -1.95 1.81 25.43
CA HIS A 234 -3.39 1.98 25.67
C HIS A 234 -4.07 0.72 26.23
N GLY A 235 -3.62 -0.49 25.86
CA GLY A 235 -4.06 -1.74 26.48
C GLY A 235 -3.76 -1.76 27.98
N GLN A 236 -2.53 -1.42 28.38
CA GLN A 236 -2.14 -1.34 29.79
C GLN A 236 -2.88 -0.24 30.57
N GLN A 237 -3.16 0.92 29.97
CA GLN A 237 -3.96 1.96 30.61
C GLN A 237 -5.43 1.58 30.81
N ALA A 238 -5.99 0.71 29.97
CA ALA A 238 -7.35 0.19 30.14
C ALA A 238 -7.41 -0.84 31.30
N GLU A 239 -6.40 -1.71 31.40
CA GLU A 239 -6.24 -2.65 32.51
C GLU A 239 -6.11 -1.91 33.85
N ASN A 240 -5.25 -0.88 33.91
CA ASN A 240 -5.05 -0.07 35.12
C ASN A 240 -6.32 0.70 35.51
N ARG A 241 -7.11 1.19 34.54
CA ARG A 241 -8.43 1.79 34.83
C ARG A 241 -9.41 0.77 35.39
N HIS A 242 -9.33 -0.50 34.98
CA HIS A 242 -10.12 -1.58 35.56
C HIS A 242 -9.67 -1.94 36.97
N GLU A 243 -8.36 -1.87 37.25
CA GLU A 243 -7.85 -2.06 38.60
C GLU A 243 -8.31 -0.93 39.53
N GLU A 244 -8.20 0.33 39.11
CA GLU A 244 -8.67 1.50 39.89
C GLU A 244 -10.19 1.45 40.14
N THR A 245 -10.98 1.10 39.12
CA THR A 245 -12.44 0.94 39.30
C THR A 245 -12.80 -0.26 40.17
N SER A 246 -12.02 -1.34 40.16
CA SER A 246 -12.23 -2.47 41.08
C SER A 246 -11.93 -2.10 42.53
N GLN A 247 -10.88 -1.30 42.78
CA GLN A 247 -10.54 -0.81 44.11
C GLN A 247 -11.61 0.14 44.66
N ILE A 248 -12.16 1.02 43.80
CA ILE A 248 -13.27 1.90 44.17
C ILE A 248 -14.56 1.11 44.44
N LEU A 249 -14.84 0.07 43.65
CA LEU A 249 -15.96 -0.82 43.88
C LEU A 249 -15.83 -1.57 45.20
N ASP A 250 -14.63 -1.99 45.57
CA ASP A 250 -14.38 -2.68 46.84
C ASP A 250 -14.46 -1.72 48.03
N SER A 251 -14.00 -0.46 47.91
CA SER A 251 -14.20 0.55 48.96
C SER A 251 -15.69 0.86 49.17
N LEU A 252 -16.46 0.96 48.08
CA LEU A 252 -17.93 1.15 48.14
C LEU A 252 -18.62 -0.05 48.79
N ARG A 253 -18.22 -1.29 48.45
CA ARG A 253 -18.74 -2.50 49.13
C ARG A 253 -18.41 -2.51 50.62
N GLN A 254 -17.23 -2.04 51.00
CA GLN A 254 -16.81 -2.00 52.40
C GLN A 254 -17.58 -0.94 53.20
N GLU A 255 -17.92 0.20 52.59
CA GLU A 255 -18.83 1.20 53.18
C GLU A 255 -20.27 0.69 53.28
N LEU A 256 -20.76 -0.02 52.26
CA LEU A 256 -22.10 -0.64 52.31
C LEU A 256 -22.21 -1.73 53.39
N ARG A 257 -21.14 -2.50 53.63
CA ARG A 257 -21.09 -3.45 54.77
C ARG A 257 -21.05 -2.77 56.14
N LYS A 258 -20.57 -1.52 56.22
CA LYS A 258 -20.67 -0.72 57.46
C LYS A 258 -22.11 -0.24 57.69
N LEU A 259 -22.88 -0.02 56.63
CA LEU A 259 -24.31 0.33 56.69
C LEU A 259 -25.19 -0.89 57.06
N GLU A 260 -24.80 -2.11 56.69
CA GLU A 260 -25.48 -3.35 57.12
C GLU A 260 -25.32 -3.63 58.64
N LYS A 261 -24.35 -2.98 59.30
CA LYS A 261 -24.15 -3.06 60.76
C LYS A 261 -25.04 -2.12 61.58
N ILE A 262 -25.95 -1.38 60.95
CA ILE A 262 -27.01 -0.62 61.63
C ILE A 262 -28.29 -1.46 61.64
N ASN A 263 -28.22 -2.62 62.30
CA ASN A 263 -29.41 -3.40 62.69
C ASN A 263 -29.40 -3.75 64.19
N ASP A 264 -28.71 -2.94 64.99
CA ASP A 264 -28.85 -2.89 66.46
C ASP A 264 -29.53 -1.58 66.91
N LEU A 265 -30.54 -1.16 66.15
CA LEU A 265 -31.50 -0.13 66.56
C LEU A 265 -32.86 -0.75 66.92
N GLU A 266 -32.89 -2.04 67.26
CA GLU A 266 -34.11 -2.76 67.65
C GLU A 266 -34.41 -2.64 69.15
N GLY A 267 -33.48 -2.10 69.96
CA GLY A 267 -33.67 -1.81 71.38
C GLY A 267 -34.19 -0.41 71.72
N ARG A 268 -34.24 0.53 70.75
CA ARG A 268 -34.63 1.94 71.00
C ARG A 268 -35.96 2.36 70.36
N ILE A 269 -36.63 1.49 69.62
CA ILE A 269 -37.92 1.76 68.97
C ILE A 269 -39.13 1.39 69.85
N ASN A 270 -38.95 0.62 70.93
CA ASN A 270 -40.03 0.35 71.90
C ASN A 270 -40.26 1.49 72.92
N GLY A 271 -39.47 2.57 72.85
CA GLY A 271 -39.63 3.78 73.68
C GLY A 271 -40.44 4.90 73.02
N LEU A 272 -40.61 4.88 71.69
CA LEU A 272 -41.28 5.95 70.92
C LEU A 272 -42.76 5.64 70.59
N GLU A 273 -43.28 4.49 71.02
CA GLU A 273 -44.70 4.12 70.86
C GLU A 273 -45.62 4.76 71.92
N ARG A 274 -45.05 5.34 72.99
CA ARG A 274 -45.82 6.02 74.05
C ARG A 274 -46.05 7.51 73.79
N GLU A 275 -45.31 8.13 72.88
CA GLU A 275 -45.50 9.55 72.50
C GLU A 275 -46.41 9.75 71.28
N ILE A 276 -46.60 8.73 70.43
CA ILE A 276 -47.51 8.80 69.26
C ILE A 276 -49.00 8.76 69.66
N ARG A 277 -49.33 8.29 70.87
CA ARG A 277 -50.72 8.28 71.37
C ARG A 277 -51.19 9.63 71.93
N ALA A 278 -50.28 10.55 72.27
CA ALA A 278 -50.63 11.89 72.75
C ALA A 278 -50.85 12.91 71.62
N MET A 279 -50.41 12.61 70.39
CA MET A 279 -50.52 13.52 69.23
C MET A 279 -51.81 13.29 68.40
N ARG A 280 -52.49 12.15 68.60
CA ARG A 280 -53.68 11.76 67.82
C ARG A 280 -54.97 12.49 68.23
N THR A 281 -54.98 13.13 69.39
CA THR A 281 -56.11 13.92 69.89
C THR A 281 -56.09 15.38 69.43
N ASP A 282 -54.97 15.87 68.89
CA ASP A 282 -54.82 17.27 68.47
C ASP A 282 -55.10 17.48 66.96
N LEU A 283 -54.99 16.41 66.15
CA LEU A 283 -55.26 16.46 64.70
C LEU A 283 -56.75 16.44 64.29
N ASN A 284 -57.66 16.11 65.21
CA ASN A 284 -59.10 16.10 64.92
C ASN A 284 -59.78 17.47 65.08
N LEU A 285 -59.09 18.48 65.64
CA LEU A 285 -59.61 19.85 65.79
C LEU A 285 -59.13 20.82 64.70
N GLN A 286 -58.18 20.43 63.84
CA GLN A 286 -57.73 21.24 62.70
C GLN A 286 -58.30 20.78 61.34
N MET A 287 -58.99 19.64 61.26
CA MET A 287 -59.50 19.10 59.99
C MET A 287 -60.85 19.70 59.54
N LYS A 288 -61.50 20.54 60.36
CA LYS A 288 -62.79 21.18 60.02
C LYS A 288 -62.70 22.60 59.43
N ASN A 289 -61.51 23.19 59.37
CA ASN A 289 -61.32 24.57 58.88
C ASN A 289 -60.55 24.67 57.55
N THR A 290 -60.24 23.55 56.90
CA THR A 290 -59.51 23.50 55.62
C THR A 290 -60.35 22.93 54.47
N GLU A 291 -61.67 22.81 54.66
CA GLU A 291 -62.61 22.18 53.71
C GLU A 291 -63.35 23.18 52.81
N HIS A 292 -63.09 24.50 52.89
CA HIS A 292 -63.86 25.51 52.15
C HIS A 292 -63.09 26.52 51.27
N SER A 293 -61.81 26.32 50.95
CA SER A 293 -61.08 27.31 50.12
C SER A 293 -60.29 26.84 48.91
N LEU A 294 -60.34 25.57 48.48
CA LEU A 294 -59.68 25.17 47.22
C LEU A 294 -60.52 24.21 46.35
N LYS A 295 -61.85 24.39 46.35
CA LYS A 295 -62.79 23.70 45.45
C LYS A 295 -63.06 24.50 44.16
N GLY A 296 -62.02 25.07 43.56
CA GLY A 296 -62.17 25.83 42.33
C GLY A 296 -60.84 26.23 41.75
N TYR A 297 -60.20 25.32 41.02
CA TYR A 297 -59.41 25.57 39.80
C TYR A 297 -58.87 24.22 39.28
N MET A 298 -59.80 23.33 38.95
CA MET A 298 -59.58 22.24 37.98
C MET A 298 -60.36 22.61 36.72
N SER A 299 -59.68 23.09 35.70
CA SER A 299 -60.01 22.88 34.29
C SER A 299 -58.85 23.45 33.48
N ASP A 300 -58.49 22.77 32.41
CA ASP A 300 -57.60 23.25 31.34
C ASP A 300 -56.10 23.04 31.56
N HIS A 301 -55.62 21.85 31.20
CA HIS A 301 -54.97 21.64 29.89
C HIS A 301 -54.29 20.26 29.81
N HIS A 302 -55.09 19.24 29.53
CA HIS A 302 -54.62 18.00 28.90
C HIS A 302 -54.56 18.23 27.37
N ALA A 303 -53.47 18.82 26.88
CA ALA A 303 -53.23 18.94 25.44
C ALA A 303 -51.74 19.12 25.10
N THR A 304 -50.85 18.30 25.67
CA THR A 304 -49.41 18.35 25.34
C THR A 304 -48.77 16.99 25.56
N LEU A 305 -49.09 16.03 24.68
CA LEU A 305 -48.30 14.79 24.55
C LEU A 305 -48.28 14.19 23.13
N SER A 306 -48.37 15.02 22.09
CA SER A 306 -48.17 14.56 20.69
C SER A 306 -47.31 15.47 19.81
N SER A 307 -46.68 16.52 20.33
CA SER A 307 -45.97 17.51 19.50
C SER A 307 -44.44 17.44 19.46
N ASN A 308 -43.79 16.38 19.98
CA ASN A 308 -42.32 16.25 19.92
C ASN A 308 -41.76 15.04 19.16
N ILE A 309 -42.55 14.42 18.27
CA ILE A 309 -42.02 13.42 17.31
C ILE A 309 -42.46 13.79 15.89
N VAL A 310 -42.02 14.94 15.34
CA VAL A 310 -41.78 15.14 13.89
C VAL A 310 -40.89 16.37 13.68
N LYS A 311 -39.64 16.38 14.18
CA LYS A 311 -38.60 17.33 13.70
C LYS A 311 -37.20 16.69 13.77
N ALA A 312 -37.01 15.61 13.03
CA ALA A 312 -35.68 15.11 12.63
C ALA A 312 -35.82 14.16 11.44
N ALA A 313 -36.31 14.65 10.30
CA ALA A 313 -36.18 13.97 9.02
C ALA A 313 -35.70 15.00 7.99
N PRO A 314 -34.43 14.97 7.58
CA PRO A 314 -33.94 15.82 6.50
C PRO A 314 -34.58 15.33 5.20
N GLY A 315 -35.31 16.21 4.51
CA GLY A 315 -36.10 15.84 3.34
C GLY A 315 -35.26 15.13 2.26
N HIS A 316 -35.68 13.93 1.87
CA HIS A 316 -35.09 13.13 0.79
C HIS A 316 -35.24 13.76 -0.61
N GLY A 317 -35.82 14.95 -0.73
CA GLY A 317 -36.06 15.63 -2.01
C GLY A 317 -34.78 15.86 -2.83
N LYS A 318 -33.65 16.18 -2.18
CA LYS A 318 -32.37 16.34 -2.90
C LYS A 318 -31.83 15.00 -3.45
N LEU A 319 -32.03 13.89 -2.74
CA LEU A 319 -31.62 12.57 -3.20
C LEU A 319 -32.48 12.07 -4.37
N ILE A 320 -33.79 12.31 -4.31
CA ILE A 320 -34.72 11.91 -5.38
C ILE A 320 -34.38 12.64 -6.69
N VAL A 321 -34.07 13.94 -6.64
CA VAL A 321 -33.69 14.73 -7.83
C VAL A 321 -32.39 14.19 -8.46
N VAL A 322 -31.40 13.80 -7.65
CA VAL A 322 -30.14 13.24 -8.17
C VAL A 322 -30.36 11.87 -8.80
N ILE A 323 -31.16 11.00 -8.17
CA ILE A 323 -31.46 9.66 -8.68
C ILE A 323 -32.23 9.77 -9.99
N VAL A 324 -33.32 10.56 -10.03
CA VAL A 324 -34.13 10.76 -11.25
C VAL A 324 -33.31 11.45 -12.35
N GLY A 325 -32.49 12.44 -12.00
CA GLY A 325 -31.59 13.11 -12.94
C GLY A 325 -30.59 12.15 -13.59
N SER A 326 -30.01 11.23 -12.82
CA SER A 326 -29.08 10.22 -13.36
C SER A 326 -29.74 9.26 -14.36
N GLN A 327 -31.00 8.87 -14.10
CA GLN A 327 -31.76 7.98 -14.98
C GLN A 327 -32.08 8.67 -16.32
N VAL A 328 -32.45 9.95 -16.29
CA VAL A 328 -32.72 10.74 -17.51
C VAL A 328 -31.47 10.87 -18.38
N VAL A 329 -30.30 11.15 -17.77
CA VAL A 329 -29.02 11.25 -18.49
C VAL A 329 -28.66 9.93 -19.17
N LEU A 330 -28.85 8.80 -18.47
CA LEU A 330 -28.59 7.47 -19.05
C LEU A 330 -29.52 7.16 -20.23
N VAL A 331 -30.80 7.49 -20.14
CA VAL A 331 -31.77 7.30 -21.23
C VAL A 331 -31.41 8.16 -22.45
N VAL A 332 -31.07 9.43 -22.25
CA VAL A 332 -30.66 10.33 -23.34
C VAL A 332 -29.36 9.84 -24.00
N GLY A 333 -28.37 9.43 -23.20
CA GLY A 333 -27.13 8.85 -23.70
C GLY A 333 -27.36 7.58 -24.52
N TYR A 334 -28.25 6.69 -24.06
CA TYR A 334 -28.61 5.47 -24.78
C TYR A 334 -29.29 5.77 -26.13
N LEU A 335 -30.20 6.75 -26.17
CA LEU A 335 -30.85 7.17 -27.42
C LEU A 335 -29.86 7.76 -28.43
N LEU A 336 -28.92 8.59 -27.98
CA LEU A 336 -27.85 9.13 -28.83
C LEU A 336 -26.93 8.04 -29.36
N TYR A 337 -26.53 7.08 -28.50
CA TYR A 337 -25.73 5.93 -28.90
C TYR A 337 -26.46 5.08 -29.97
N LYS A 338 -27.73 4.75 -29.75
CA LYS A 338 -28.54 3.97 -30.71
C LYS A 338 -28.70 4.70 -32.04
N ARG A 339 -28.93 6.02 -32.02
CA ARG A 339 -29.01 6.84 -33.23
C ARG A 339 -27.71 6.80 -34.02
N ARG A 340 -26.57 6.87 -33.33
CA ARG A 340 -25.23 6.85 -33.96
C ARG A 340 -24.86 5.47 -34.51
N LYS A 341 -25.28 4.38 -33.85
CA LYS A 341 -25.06 3.00 -34.32
C LYS A 341 -25.86 2.69 -35.58
N ASN A 342 -27.07 3.21 -35.70
CA ASN A 342 -27.92 3.02 -36.89
C ASN A 342 -27.47 3.82 -38.11
N SER A 343 -26.59 4.81 -37.95
CA SER A 343 -26.04 5.62 -39.05
C SER A 343 -24.63 5.22 -39.50
N MET A 344 -24.09 4.10 -38.99
CA MET A 344 -22.80 3.57 -39.46
C MET A 344 -23.03 2.61 -40.64
N PRO A 345 -22.37 2.81 -41.79
CA PRO A 345 -22.47 1.87 -42.91
C PRO A 345 -21.92 0.51 -42.50
N LYS A 346 -22.74 -0.53 -42.66
CA LYS A 346 -22.38 -1.91 -42.34
C LYS A 346 -21.34 -2.38 -43.34
N LYS A 347 -20.13 -2.67 -42.85
CA LYS A 347 -19.12 -3.41 -43.61
C LYS A 347 -19.50 -4.89 -43.56
N TYR A 348 -19.82 -5.45 -44.71
CA TYR A 348 -20.00 -6.88 -44.89
C TYR A 348 -18.63 -7.49 -45.23
N LEU A 349 -18.31 -8.59 -44.57
CA LEU A 349 -17.23 -9.51 -44.92
C LEU A 349 -17.84 -10.67 -45.69
#